data_AF-A0A7Y2B7I4-F1
#
_entry.id   AF-A0A7Y2B7I4-F1
#
_cell.length_a   1.000
_cell.length_b   1.000
_cell.length_c   1.000
_cell.angle_alpha   90.00
_cell.angle_beta   90.00
_cell.angle_gamma   90.00
#
_symmetry.space_group_name_H-M   'P 1'
#
loop_
_entity.id
_entity.type
_entity.pdbx_description
1 polymer ?
#
loop_
_entity_poly.entity_id
_entity_poly.type
_entity_poly.pdbx_seq_one_letter_code
_entity_poly.pdbx_strand_id
1 'polypeptide(L)'
;MAYDVVAIGEKEVSLGLAEVDSLLTAHGLLAVNNNILDATSGEHRYTPYTILKAGELKVGITAMLGGDAIVARSIKERESVAVSNGVAA
;
A
#
# COMPACT_ATOMS: atom_id res chain seq x y z
N MET A 1 -5.12 -19.34 11.97
CA MET A 1 -4.27 -18.43 12.78
C MET A 1 -4.94 -17.07 12.78
N ALA A 2 -4.99 -16.39 13.93
CA ALA A 2 -5.51 -15.02 14.01
C ALA A 2 -4.33 -14.06 13.91
N TYR A 3 -4.32 -13.20 12.89
CA TYR A 3 -3.32 -12.15 12.71
C TYR A 3 -3.92 -10.82 13.18
N ASP A 4 -3.20 -10.06 14.02
CA ASP A 4 -3.65 -8.75 14.46
C ASP A 4 -3.51 -7.69 13.35
N VAL A 5 -2.44 -7.79 12.56
CA VAL A 5 -2.06 -6.84 11.51
C VAL A 5 -1.31 -7.58 10.40
N VAL A 6 -1.50 -7.15 9.16
CA VAL A 6 -0.75 -7.63 7.99
C VAL A 6 -0.01 -6.49 7.29
N ALA A 7 1.10 -6.82 6.63
CA ALA A 7 1.79 -5.93 5.71
C ALA A 7 1.45 -6.30 4.27
N ILE A 8 1.41 -5.31 3.38
CA ILE A 8 1.22 -5.50 1.95
C ILE A 8 2.61 -5.61 1.30
N GLY A 9 2.86 -6.75 0.67
CA GLY A 9 4.09 -7.06 -0.05
C GLY A 9 3.95 -6.83 -1.56
N GLU A 10 5.07 -6.99 -2.28
CA GLU A 10 5.14 -6.70 -3.72
C GLU A 10 4.23 -7.62 -4.53
N LYS A 11 4.10 -8.88 -4.10
CA LYS A 11 3.23 -9.87 -4.74
C LYS A 11 1.76 -9.49 -4.59
N GLU A 12 1.35 -8.97 -3.44
CA GLU A 12 -0.01 -8.49 -3.21
C GLU A 12 -0.30 -7.29 -4.11
N VAL A 13 0.62 -6.33 -4.21
CA VAL A 13 0.47 -5.18 -5.13
C VAL A 13 0.39 -5.61 -6.61
N SER A 14 1.03 -6.73 -6.97
CA SER A 14 0.98 -7.28 -8.33
C SER A 14 -0.42 -7.76 -8.74
N LEU A 15 -1.27 -8.15 -7.78
CA LEU A 15 -2.69 -8.47 -8.01
C LEU A 15 -3.52 -7.20 -8.31
N GLY A 16 -3.05 -6.04 -7.84
CA GLY A 16 -3.73 -4.76 -7.94
C GLY A 16 -4.36 -4.35 -6.61
N LEU A 17 -4.23 -3.07 -6.26
CA LEU A 17 -4.60 -2.57 -4.94
C LEU A 17 -6.10 -2.72 -4.62
N ALA A 18 -6.98 -2.66 -5.62
CA ALA A 18 -8.42 -2.89 -5.41
C ALA A 18 -8.74 -4.35 -5.03
N GLU A 19 -7.99 -5.31 -5.57
CA GLU A 19 -8.14 -6.72 -5.21
C GLU A 19 -7.60 -6.97 -3.81
N VAL A 20 -6.46 -6.35 -3.46
CA VAL A 20 -5.92 -6.36 -2.10
C VAL A 20 -6.94 -5.80 -1.10
N ASP A 21 -7.56 -4.65 -1.39
CA ASP A 21 -8.58 -4.05 -0.51
C ASP A 21 -9.79 -4.98 -0.30
N SER A 22 -10.20 -5.67 -1.37
CA SER A 22 -11.30 -6.64 -1.33
C SER A 22 -10.95 -7.84 -0.45
N LEU A 23 -9.72 -8.36 -0.55
CA LEU A 23 -9.23 -9.46 0.28
C LEU A 23 -9.13 -9.05 1.76
N LEU A 24 -8.56 -7.87 2.04
CA LEU A 24 -8.45 -7.35 3.40
C LEU A 24 -9.83 -7.20 4.05
N THR A 25 -10.80 -6.66 3.30
CA THR A 25 -12.17 -6.48 3.78
C THR A 25 -12.86 -7.83 4.00
N ALA A 26 -12.76 -8.76 3.03
CA ALA A 26 -13.37 -10.08 3.12
C ALA A 26 -12.85 -10.91 4.32
N HIS A 27 -11.60 -10.69 4.71
CA HIS A 27 -10.96 -11.38 5.82
C HIS A 27 -10.92 -10.57 7.13
N GLY A 28 -11.44 -9.34 7.13
CA GLY A 28 -11.42 -8.45 8.30
C GLY A 28 -10.00 -8.13 8.79
N LEU A 29 -9.03 -8.04 7.88
CA LEU A 29 -7.62 -7.84 8.19
C LEU A 29 -7.28 -6.35 8.22
N LEU A 30 -6.55 -5.92 9.24
CA LEU A 30 -5.95 -4.59 9.30
C LEU A 30 -4.61 -4.59 8.57
N ALA A 31 -4.49 -3.80 7.51
CA ALA A 31 -3.22 -3.62 6.80
C ALA A 31 -2.47 -2.38 7.30
N VAL A 32 -1.14 -2.50 7.43
CA VAL A 32 -0.24 -1.37 7.69
C VAL A 32 0.82 -1.23 6.61
N ASN A 33 0.88 -0.06 5.97
CA ASN A 33 1.94 0.30 5.01
C ASN A 33 2.12 1.82 4.99
N ASN A 34 3.34 2.28 5.24
CA ASN A 34 3.67 3.71 5.34
C ASN A 34 4.04 4.37 4.01
N ASN A 35 4.10 3.62 2.91
CA ASN A 35 4.56 4.14 1.62
C ASN A 35 3.70 3.73 0.42
N ILE A 36 2.49 3.22 0.67
CA ILE A 36 1.47 3.05 -0.37
C ILE A 36 0.53 4.22 -0.30
N LEU A 37 0.52 5.01 -1.36
CA LEU A 37 -0.29 6.23 -1.46
C LEU A 37 -1.45 6.01 -2.43
N ASP A 38 -2.58 6.64 -2.14
CA ASP A 38 -3.63 6.82 -3.12
C ASP A 38 -3.14 7.80 -4.21
N ALA A 39 -3.19 7.37 -5.47
CA ALA A 39 -2.62 8.15 -6.58
C ALA A 39 -3.35 9.48 -6.82
N THR A 40 -4.61 9.61 -6.37
CA THR A 40 -5.42 10.81 -6.59
C THR A 40 -5.23 11.84 -5.49
N SER A 41 -5.29 11.40 -4.23
CA SER A 41 -5.20 12.27 -3.05
C SER A 41 -3.78 12.47 -2.53
N GLY A 42 -2.86 11.55 -2.84
CA GLY A 42 -1.51 11.54 -2.27
C GLY A 42 -1.46 11.07 -0.80
N GLU A 43 -2.61 10.79 -0.19
CA GLU A 43 -2.72 10.29 1.17
C GLU A 43 -2.35 8.80 1.26
N HIS A 44 -2.00 8.33 2.45
CA HIS A 44 -1.77 6.90 2.66
C HIS A 44 -3.05 6.09 2.36
N ARG A 45 -2.93 5.07 1.50
CA ARG A 45 -4.04 4.16 1.20
C ARG A 45 -4.37 3.26 2.39
N TYR A 46 -3.36 2.89 3.17
CA TYR A 46 -3.47 2.04 4.36
C TYR A 46 -3.01 2.79 5.60
N THR A 47 -3.30 2.25 6.78
CA THR A 47 -2.80 2.82 8.03
C THR A 47 -1.26 2.81 8.02
N PRO A 48 -0.57 3.95 8.22
CA PRO A 48 0.89 3.99 8.09
C PRO A 48 1.61 3.24 9.22
N TYR A 49 1.02 3.23 10.41
CA TYR A 49 1.48 2.46 11.56
C TYR A 49 0.33 2.23 12.54
N THR A 50 0.46 1.22 13.39
CA THR A 50 -0.42 1.01 14.55
C THR A 50 0.40 0.69 15.78
N ILE A 51 -0.19 0.84 16.96
CA ILE A 51 0.42 0.47 18.24
C ILE A 51 -0.48 -0.56 18.91
N LEU A 52 0.04 -1.77 19.09
CA LEU A 52 -0.64 -2.83 19.81
C LEU A 52 -0.08 -2.96 21.23
N LYS A 53 -0.89 -3.52 22.13
CA LYS A 53 -0.49 -3.81 23.51
C LYS A 53 -0.21 -5.30 23.67
N ALA A 54 1.00 -5.65 24.08
CA ALA A 54 1.41 -7.02 24.39
C ALA A 54 1.80 -7.08 25.88
N GLY A 55 0.84 -7.42 26.74
CA GLY A 55 1.02 -7.30 28.20
C GLY A 55 1.18 -5.83 28.60
N GLU A 56 2.31 -5.48 29.23
CA GLU A 56 2.63 -4.08 29.58
C GLU A 56 3.34 -3.31 28.46
N LEU A 57 3.77 -4.01 27.40
CA LEU A 57 4.51 -3.42 26.30
C LEU A 57 3.59 -2.79 25.27
N LYS A 58 3.99 -1.62 24.77
CA LYS A 58 3.42 -1.00 23.56
C LYS A 58 4.34 -1.32 22.40
N VAL A 59 3.81 -2.01 21.39
CA VAL A 59 4.56 -2.44 20.20
C VAL A 59 4.06 -1.63 19.01
N GLY A 60 4.92 -0.78 18.47
CA GLY A 60 4.66 -0.06 17.22
C GLY A 60 4.92 -0.96 16.03
N ILE A 61 3.97 -1.04 15.10
CA ILE A 61 4.06 -1.84 13.88
C ILE A 61 3.88 -0.91 12.69
N THR A 62 4.85 -0.93 11.77
CA THR A 62 4.81 -0.25 10.48
C THR A 62 5.46 -1.16 9.44
N ALA A 63 5.06 -1.03 8.18
CA ALA A 63 5.68 -1.76 7.08
C ALA A 63 5.89 -0.84 5.89
N MET A 64 6.82 -1.23 5.03
CA MET A 64 7.22 -0.47 3.85
C MET A 64 7.44 -1.45 2.70
N LEU A 65 6.97 -1.10 1.50
CA LEU A 65 7.32 -1.80 0.27
C LEU A 65 8.70 -1.36 -0.22
N GLY A 66 9.47 -2.29 -0.77
CA GLY A 66 10.73 -2.00 -1.44
C GLY A 66 10.55 -0.99 -2.59
N GLY A 67 11.53 -0.11 -2.77
CA GLY A 67 11.47 0.96 -3.78
C GLY A 67 11.26 0.45 -5.21
N ASP A 68 11.76 -0.75 -5.53
CA ASP A 68 11.64 -1.36 -6.85
C ASP A 68 10.17 -1.63 -7.24
N ALA A 69 9.31 -1.91 -6.26
CA ALA A 69 7.88 -2.13 -6.48
C ALA A 69 7.08 -0.83 -6.69
N ILE A 70 7.57 0.32 -6.19
CA ILE A 70 6.88 1.62 -6.24
C ILE A 70 7.33 2.44 -7.45
N VAL A 71 8.61 2.36 -7.80
CA VAL A 71 9.22 3.18 -8.87
C VAL A 71 8.79 2.70 -10.25
N ALA A 72 8.63 1.38 -10.45
CA ALA A 72 8.25 0.83 -11.75
C ALA A 72 6.82 1.20 -12.20
N ARG A 73 5.90 1.49 -11.28
CA ARG A 73 4.53 1.89 -11.60
C ARG A 73 4.35 3.41 -11.64
N SER A 74 4.91 4.15 -10.68
CA SER A 74 4.76 5.61 -10.61
C SER A 74 5.44 6.35 -11.76
N ILE A 75 6.57 5.86 -12.28
CA ILE A 75 7.18 6.41 -13.51
C ILE A 75 6.31 6.08 -14.72
N LYS A 76 5.84 4.84 -14.85
CA LYS A 76 5.02 4.40 -15.98
C LYS A 76 3.64 5.05 -16.01
N GLU A 77 3.04 5.29 -14.85
CA GLU A 77 1.78 6.03 -14.68
C GLU A 77 1.99 7.52 -14.98
N ARG A 78 3.07 8.15 -14.51
CA ARG A 78 3.41 9.54 -14.90
C ARG A 78 3.71 9.67 -16.39
N GLU A 79 4.39 8.72 -17.01
CA GLU A 79 4.62 8.68 -18.45
C GLU A 79 3.29 8.50 -19.21
N SER A 80 2.38 7.64 -18.74
CA SER A 80 1.08 7.47 -19.37
C SER A 80 0.18 8.73 -19.29
N VAL A 81 0.23 9.44 -18.16
CA VAL A 81 -0.47 10.72 -17.95
C VAL A 81 0.15 11.83 -18.81
N ALA A 82 1.48 11.81 -19.01
CA ALA A 82 2.16 12.75 -19.91
C ALA A 82 1.80 12.50 -21.38
N VAL A 83 1.64 11.23 -21.79
CA VAL A 83 1.25 10.86 -23.17
C VAL A 83 -0.22 11.19 -23.45
N SER A 84 -1.13 11.04 -22.48
CA SER A 84 -2.55 11.38 -22.67
C SER A 84 -2.85 12.88 -22.67
N ASN A 85 -1.97 13.70 -22.07
CA ASN A 85 -2.12 15.16 -21.99
C ASN A 85 -1.49 15.94 -23.16
N GLY A 86 -1.00 15.23 -24.20
CA GLY A 86 -0.64 15.84 -25.48
C GLY A 86 0.66 16.64 -25.45
N VAL A 87 1.77 15.98 -25.78
CA VAL A 87 2.74 16.56 -26.72
C VAL A 87 3.08 15.46 -27.72
N ALA A 88 2.33 15.44 -28.82
CA ALA A 88 2.84 14.87 -30.05
C ALA A 88 4.05 15.70 -30.48
N ALA A 89 5.21 15.06 -30.60
CA ALA A 89 6.29 15.55 -31.43
C ALA A 89 6.20 14.83 -32.79
#